data_AF-A0A803JUG3-F1
#
_entry.id   AF-A0A803JUG3-F1
#
_cell.length_a   1.000
_cell.length_b   1.000
_cell.length_c   1.000
_cell.angle_alpha   90.00
_cell.angle_beta   90.00
_cell.angle_gamma   90.00
#
_symmetry.space_group_name_H-M   'P 1'
#
loop_
_entity.id
_entity.type
_entity.pdbx_description
1 polymer ?
#
loop_
_entity_poly.entity_id
_entity_poly.type
_entity_poly.pdbx_seq_one_letter_code
_entity_poly.pdbx_strand_id
1 'polypeptide(L)'
;MQDAAALQSDFTKLENWAANWKMRFNVEKCKVMHFGRNNINASYLLNGSLLGVSLMEKDLGFFVDNKLSNSWQCHSVATKANKVLSCIKKGIDSTDENIILPLYRSLVRPHLEYAVQFWAPVLKKDINELDRVLRCATKLVKGMEDLSYEVYQIVIIRTGSFDENNVFIERRYSDFEKLHRTLLKEFKEEMEDVVFPKKVLIGNFTTDMISKRMLCLKNYLDELYAIKYIRWSKIYIDFFLDPELDEGYSCLRGGQYKKATEIFQQIVCLQEKLIQHCSILIVPPLCALVVCHKDLEDLQKAYEVGIHALTLVEKHPGHKYYIPLLETLISLAYKLGKDFLSLREKFDIGKSRMMKGLEIEMFTLKEVAVRERLH
;
A
#
# COMPACT_ATOMS: atom_id res chain seq x y z
N MET A 1 21.94 21.55 -25.05
CA MET A 1 23.32 21.99 -25.36
C MET A 1 23.75 23.17 -24.50
N GLN A 2 22.90 24.18 -24.29
CA GLN A 2 23.23 25.35 -23.45
C GLN A 2 23.60 24.97 -22.00
N ASP A 3 22.86 24.05 -21.37
CA ASP A 3 23.13 23.62 -19.99
C ASP A 3 24.45 22.85 -19.83
N ALA A 4 24.84 22.03 -20.81
CA ALA A 4 26.11 21.31 -20.77
C ALA A 4 27.30 22.26 -20.88
N ALA A 5 27.20 23.28 -21.74
CA ALA A 5 28.23 24.32 -21.83
C ALA A 5 28.30 25.16 -20.55
N ALA A 6 27.16 25.47 -19.93
CA ALA A 6 27.12 26.17 -18.64
C ALA A 6 27.79 25.36 -17.52
N LEU A 7 27.49 24.06 -17.41
CA LEU A 7 28.10 23.19 -16.39
C LEU A 7 29.60 23.03 -16.59
N GLN A 8 30.07 22.93 -17.85
CA GLN A 8 31.51 22.92 -18.14
C GLN A 8 32.18 24.25 -17.73
N SER A 9 31.52 25.39 -17.93
CA SER A 9 32.01 26.69 -17.47
C SER A 9 32.14 26.73 -15.95
N ASP A 10 31.19 26.15 -15.22
CA ASP A 10 31.25 26.07 -13.76
C ASP A 10 32.38 25.16 -13.27
N PHE A 11 32.69 24.07 -13.97
CA PHE A 11 33.89 23.27 -13.68
C PHE A 11 35.16 24.09 -13.87
N THR A 12 35.28 24.88 -14.94
CA THR A 12 36.44 25.77 -15.12
C THR A 12 36.55 26.82 -14.01
N LYS A 13 35.43 27.35 -13.49
CA LYS A 13 35.45 28.24 -12.33
C LYS A 13 35.92 27.52 -11.07
N LEU A 14 35.47 26.28 -10.84
CA LEU A 14 35.90 25.44 -9.72
C LEU A 14 37.39 25.11 -9.80
N GLU A 15 37.93 24.82 -10.98
CA GLU A 15 39.36 24.61 -11.22
C GLU A 15 40.18 25.84 -10.83
N ASN A 16 39.77 27.02 -11.29
CA ASN A 16 40.44 28.28 -10.97
C ASN A 16 40.39 28.58 -9.46
N TRP A 17 39.23 28.35 -8.83
CA TRP A 17 39.10 28.45 -7.38
C TRP A 17 40.05 27.49 -6.66
N ALA A 18 40.03 26.20 -7.01
CA ALA A 18 40.90 25.18 -6.45
C ALA A 18 42.39 25.53 -6.61
N ALA A 19 42.78 26.07 -7.77
CA ALA A 19 44.14 26.53 -8.02
C ALA A 19 44.53 27.71 -7.11
N ASN A 20 43.66 28.71 -6.97
CA ASN A 20 43.89 29.87 -6.10
C ASN A 20 44.08 29.48 -4.63
N TRP A 21 43.27 28.52 -4.16
CA TRP A 21 43.32 28.02 -2.79
C TRP A 21 44.35 26.89 -2.59
N LYS A 22 45.11 26.53 -3.63
CA LYS A 22 46.11 25.44 -3.62
C LYS A 22 45.52 24.07 -3.24
N MET A 23 44.23 23.85 -3.52
CA MET A 23 43.48 22.62 -3.25
C MET A 23 43.19 21.88 -4.55
N ARG A 24 44.15 21.09 -5.08
CA ARG A 24 43.97 20.38 -6.35
C ARG A 24 42.93 19.26 -6.24
N PHE A 25 42.02 19.19 -7.23
CA PHE A 25 41.10 18.06 -7.37
C PHE A 25 41.84 16.78 -7.78
N ASN A 26 41.42 15.65 -7.22
CA ASN A 26 41.81 14.33 -7.71
C ASN A 26 40.84 13.92 -8.82
N VAL A 27 41.24 14.15 -10.08
CA VAL A 27 40.38 13.92 -11.24
C VAL A 27 39.95 12.46 -11.40
N GLU A 28 40.80 11.51 -11.00
CA GLU A 28 40.46 10.07 -11.09
C GLU A 28 39.27 9.70 -10.20
N LYS A 29 39.12 10.39 -9.06
CA LYS A 29 38.00 10.22 -8.12
C LYS A 29 36.76 11.01 -8.52
N CYS A 30 36.88 11.98 -9.40
CA CYS A 30 35.75 12.75 -9.92
C CYS A 30 35.07 11.94 -11.04
N LYS A 31 33.76 11.72 -10.91
CA LYS A 31 32.95 10.97 -11.88
C LYS A 31 31.74 11.79 -12.31
N VAL A 32 31.25 11.51 -13.51
CA VAL A 32 29.99 12.06 -14.02
C VAL A 32 28.92 10.99 -13.93
N MET A 33 27.77 11.32 -13.36
CA MET A 33 26.59 10.46 -13.32
C MET A 33 25.46 11.16 -14.08
N HIS A 34 24.82 10.43 -14.99
CA HIS A 34 23.74 10.95 -15.82
C HIS A 34 22.39 10.50 -15.28
N PHE A 35 21.47 11.45 -15.10
CA PHE A 35 20.11 11.20 -14.62
C PHE A 35 19.07 11.58 -15.68
N GLY A 36 17.93 10.87 -15.69
CA GLY A 36 16.76 11.21 -16.51
C GLY A 36 16.76 10.58 -17.90
N ARG A 37 15.56 10.46 -18.49
CA ARG A 37 15.34 9.73 -19.76
C ARG A 37 15.83 10.49 -21.00
N ASN A 38 15.86 11.82 -20.95
CA ASN A 38 16.24 12.68 -22.08
C ASN A 38 17.64 13.29 -21.86
N ASN A 39 18.51 12.62 -21.09
CA ASN A 39 19.87 13.08 -20.85
C ASN A 39 20.73 12.88 -22.11
N ILE A 40 21.41 13.94 -22.56
CA ILE A 40 22.30 13.88 -23.73
C ILE A 40 23.64 13.21 -23.44
N ASN A 41 23.87 12.77 -22.18
CA ASN A 41 25.11 12.13 -21.70
C ASN A 41 26.37 12.92 -22.08
N ALA A 42 26.34 14.24 -21.82
CA ALA A 42 27.45 15.12 -22.14
C ALA A 42 28.70 14.78 -21.33
N SER A 43 29.86 14.76 -22.00
CA SER A 43 31.14 14.57 -21.33
C SER A 43 31.73 15.88 -20.85
N TYR A 44 32.47 15.82 -19.74
CA TYR A 44 33.06 16.99 -19.12
C TYR A 44 34.55 16.80 -18.85
N LEU A 45 35.29 17.89 -18.92
CA LEU A 45 36.71 17.96 -18.60
C LEU A 45 36.90 18.58 -17.22
N LEU A 46 37.83 18.01 -16.45
CA LEU A 46 38.35 18.59 -15.21
C LEU A 46 39.88 18.55 -15.22
N ASN A 47 40.53 19.70 -15.01
CA ASN A 47 41.97 19.91 -15.17
C ASN A 47 42.53 19.36 -16.50
N GLY A 48 41.78 19.57 -17.59
CA GLY A 48 42.15 19.09 -18.93
C GLY A 48 41.98 17.57 -19.17
N SER A 49 41.50 16.82 -18.18
CA SER A 49 41.26 15.37 -18.28
C SER A 49 39.76 15.06 -18.35
N LEU A 50 39.39 14.08 -19.18
CA LEU A 50 38.00 13.64 -19.34
C LEU A 50 37.51 12.90 -18.09
N LEU A 51 36.38 13.33 -17.53
CA LEU A 51 35.77 12.67 -16.40
C LEU A 51 35.13 11.34 -16.83
N GLY A 52 35.36 10.29 -16.04
CA GLY A 52 34.74 8.98 -16.27
C GLY A 52 33.26 8.99 -15.90
N VAL A 53 32.44 8.31 -16.70
CA VAL A 53 31.02 8.10 -16.40
C VAL A 53 30.85 6.96 -15.39
N SER A 54 29.98 7.14 -14.40
CA SER A 54 29.63 6.10 -13.43
C SER A 54 28.13 5.91 -13.32
N LEU A 55 27.72 4.65 -13.08
CA LEU A 55 26.33 4.26 -12.88
C LEU A 55 25.93 4.23 -11.40
N MET A 56 26.90 4.15 -10.50
CA MET A 56 26.68 4.13 -9.07
C MET A 56 27.93 4.62 -8.35
N GLU A 57 27.75 5.58 -7.45
CA GLU A 57 28.83 6.14 -6.66
C GLU A 57 28.47 6.12 -5.18
N LYS A 58 29.50 5.95 -4.36
CA LYS A 58 29.37 6.04 -2.91
C LYS A 58 29.93 7.37 -2.46
N ASP A 59 29.08 8.24 -1.95
CA ASP A 59 29.49 9.53 -1.41
C ASP A 59 29.02 9.68 0.04
N LEU A 60 29.90 10.24 0.88
CA LEU A 60 29.70 10.41 2.34
C LEU A 60 29.17 9.16 3.08
N GLY A 61 29.31 7.96 2.51
CA GLY A 61 28.85 6.71 3.15
C GLY A 61 27.53 6.13 2.62
N PHE A 62 26.83 6.79 1.68
CA PHE A 62 25.64 6.25 1.02
C PHE A 62 25.83 6.10 -0.49
N PHE A 63 25.10 5.16 -1.09
CA PHE A 63 25.13 4.89 -2.52
C PHE A 63 24.09 5.73 -3.25
N VAL A 64 24.48 6.29 -4.38
CA VAL A 64 23.59 6.92 -5.35
C VAL A 64 23.75 6.17 -6.67
N ASP A 65 22.65 5.70 -7.24
CA ASP A 65 22.64 5.09 -8.57
C ASP A 65 22.03 6.05 -9.60
N ASN A 66 22.34 5.81 -10.88
CA ASN A 66 21.86 6.63 -11.99
C ASN A 66 20.33 6.59 -12.21
N LYS A 67 19.64 5.66 -11.53
CA LYS A 67 18.17 5.56 -11.52
C LYS A 67 17.55 6.23 -10.30
N LEU A 68 18.37 6.78 -9.40
CA LEU A 68 17.96 7.30 -8.10
C LEU A 68 17.17 6.26 -7.29
N SER A 69 17.53 4.99 -7.42
CA SER A 69 16.93 3.89 -6.69
C SER A 69 17.66 3.70 -5.36
N ASN A 70 16.87 3.63 -4.27
CA ASN A 70 17.40 3.44 -2.92
C ASN A 70 17.69 1.96 -2.59
N SER A 71 17.36 1.02 -3.47
CA SER A 71 17.44 -0.42 -3.17
C SER A 71 18.87 -0.87 -2.83
N TRP A 72 19.89 -0.39 -3.55
CA TRP A 72 21.29 -0.72 -3.26
C TRP A 72 21.73 -0.21 -1.89
N GLN A 73 21.33 1.02 -1.56
CA GLN A 73 21.62 1.61 -0.25
C GLN A 73 20.94 0.83 0.87
N CYS A 74 19.67 0.47 0.70
CA CYS A 74 18.91 -0.33 1.68
C CYS A 74 19.59 -1.67 1.93
N HIS A 75 19.95 -2.39 0.87
CA HIS A 75 20.63 -3.67 0.97
C HIS A 75 21.99 -3.56 1.67
N SER A 76 22.77 -2.54 1.32
CA SER A 76 24.10 -2.31 1.91
C SER A 76 24.01 -2.01 3.41
N VAL A 77 23.10 -1.11 3.80
CA VAL A 77 22.82 -0.73 5.18
C VAL A 77 22.31 -1.93 5.99
N ALA A 78 21.35 -2.69 5.46
CA ALA A 78 20.82 -3.89 6.10
C ALA A 78 21.92 -4.93 6.32
N THR A 79 22.78 -5.15 5.32
CA THR A 79 23.90 -6.08 5.41
C THR A 79 24.90 -5.65 6.50
N LYS A 80 25.23 -4.36 6.58
CA LYS A 80 26.14 -3.86 7.61
C LYS A 80 25.54 -3.98 9.01
N ALA A 81 24.28 -3.59 9.16
CA ALA A 81 23.56 -3.70 10.42
C ALA A 81 23.44 -5.16 10.89
N ASN A 82 23.13 -6.09 9.99
CA ASN A 82 23.08 -7.54 10.28
C ASN A 82 24.43 -8.11 10.71
N LYS A 83 25.55 -7.65 10.13
CA LYS A 83 26.90 -8.05 10.55
C LYS A 83 27.16 -7.64 12.00
N VAL A 84 26.87 -6.39 12.35
CA VAL A 84 27.03 -5.89 13.72
C VAL A 84 26.11 -6.63 14.69
N LEU A 85 24.85 -6.85 14.29
CA LEU A 85 23.89 -7.59 15.08
C LEU A 85 24.33 -9.04 15.33
N SER A 86 24.94 -9.69 14.32
CA SER A 86 25.53 -11.02 14.45
C SER A 86 26.70 -11.04 15.45
N CYS A 87 27.52 -9.99 15.48
CA CYS A 87 28.57 -9.84 16.50
C CYS A 87 27.99 -9.71 17.91
N ILE A 88 26.95 -8.89 18.10
CA ILE A 88 26.25 -8.77 19.39
C ILE A 88 25.71 -10.14 19.82
N LYS A 89 25.00 -10.83 18.91
CA LYS A 89 24.42 -12.15 19.16
C LYS A 89 25.46 -13.20 19.59
N LYS A 90 26.67 -13.14 19.04
CA LYS A 90 27.75 -14.12 19.30
C LYS A 90 28.65 -13.73 20.48
N GLY A 91 28.72 -12.45 20.80
CA GLY A 91 29.68 -11.91 21.77
C GLY A 91 29.06 -11.58 23.14
N ILE A 92 27.73 -11.57 23.25
CA ILE A 92 27.02 -11.25 24.48
C ILE A 92 26.13 -12.43 24.87
N ASP A 93 26.45 -13.05 26.01
CA ASP A 93 25.71 -14.21 26.53
C ASP A 93 24.43 -13.82 27.30
N SER A 94 24.15 -12.52 27.42
CA SER A 94 22.92 -12.01 28.06
C SER A 94 21.87 -11.61 27.04
N THR A 95 20.61 -11.92 27.33
CA THR A 95 19.44 -11.48 26.57
C THR A 95 18.65 -10.38 27.29
N ASP A 96 19.17 -9.80 28.38
CA ASP A 96 18.49 -8.73 29.13
C ASP A 96 18.28 -7.47 28.25
N GLU A 97 17.07 -6.92 28.26
CA GLU A 97 16.72 -5.69 27.56
C GLU A 97 17.67 -4.53 27.91
N ASN A 98 18.05 -4.42 29.19
CA ASN A 98 18.95 -3.37 29.68
C ASN A 98 20.36 -3.47 29.12
N ILE A 99 20.73 -4.60 28.52
CA ILE A 99 22.04 -4.84 27.90
C ILE A 99 21.91 -4.78 26.38
N ILE A 100 20.98 -5.52 25.80
CA ILE A 100 20.84 -5.65 24.35
C ILE A 100 20.31 -4.37 23.71
N LEU A 101 19.37 -3.66 24.35
CA LEU A 101 18.76 -2.47 23.76
C LEU A 101 19.75 -1.29 23.64
N PRO A 102 20.59 -0.98 24.64
CA PRO A 102 21.68 -0.01 24.46
C PRO A 102 22.68 -0.41 23.37
N LEU A 103 23.04 -1.69 23.27
CA LEU A 103 23.94 -2.19 22.22
C LEU A 103 23.34 -2.03 20.82
N TYR A 104 22.06 -2.36 20.64
CA TYR A 104 21.36 -2.12 19.38
C TYR A 104 21.35 -0.63 19.01
N ARG A 105 20.99 0.24 19.96
CA ARG A 105 20.90 1.70 19.73
C ARG A 105 22.25 2.34 19.42
N SER A 106 23.32 1.85 20.03
CA SER A 106 24.67 2.42 19.87
C SER A 106 25.43 1.86 18.67
N LEU A 107 25.19 0.59 18.29
CA LEU A 107 26.00 -0.10 17.29
C LEU A 107 25.25 -0.42 16.00
N VAL A 108 23.96 -0.75 16.08
CA VAL A 108 23.17 -1.21 14.92
C VAL A 108 22.36 -0.07 14.32
N ARG A 109 21.61 0.66 15.16
CA ARG A 109 20.72 1.77 14.76
C ARG A 109 21.44 2.88 13.97
N PRO A 110 22.68 3.30 14.29
CA PRO A 110 23.36 4.34 13.52
C PRO A 110 23.59 3.94 12.07
N HIS A 111 23.76 2.65 11.77
CA HIS A 111 23.88 2.19 10.39
C HIS A 111 22.55 2.31 9.62
N LEU A 112 21.42 2.09 10.30
CA LEU A 112 20.09 2.17 9.71
C LEU A 112 19.60 3.61 9.49
N GLU A 113 20.00 4.55 10.33
CA GLU A 113 19.47 5.92 10.32
C GLU A 113 20.39 6.96 9.69
N TYR A 114 21.66 6.62 9.45
CA TYR A 114 22.61 7.56 8.86
C TYR A 114 22.13 8.07 7.49
N ALA A 115 22.06 9.40 7.36
CA ALA A 115 21.63 10.10 6.15
C ALA A 115 20.25 9.68 5.60
N VAL A 116 19.35 9.16 6.45
CA VAL A 116 18.05 8.60 6.01
C VAL A 116 17.19 9.59 5.22
N GLN A 117 17.34 10.90 5.46
CA GLN A 117 16.65 11.95 4.70
C GLN A 117 16.95 11.91 3.19
N PHE A 118 18.11 11.37 2.80
CA PHE A 118 18.54 11.28 1.40
C PHE A 118 18.10 10.00 0.68
N TRP A 119 17.92 8.90 1.40
CA TRP A 119 17.70 7.58 0.78
C TRP A 119 16.45 6.86 1.29
N ALA A 120 15.56 7.53 2.03
CA ALA A 120 14.37 6.94 2.63
C ALA A 120 13.66 5.92 1.70
N PRO A 121 13.44 4.67 2.16
CA PRO A 121 12.93 3.60 1.30
C PRO A 121 11.46 3.86 0.93
N VAL A 122 11.13 3.70 -0.35
CA VAL A 122 9.76 3.84 -0.87
C VAL A 122 9.17 2.47 -1.26
N LEU A 123 10.01 1.57 -1.77
CA LEU A 123 9.56 0.26 -2.21
C LEU A 123 9.34 -0.68 -1.01
N LYS A 124 8.19 -1.36 -0.99
CA LYS A 124 7.82 -2.32 0.08
C LYS A 124 8.89 -3.39 0.32
N LYS A 125 9.56 -3.86 -0.74
CA LYS A 125 10.64 -4.85 -0.63
C LYS A 125 11.84 -4.34 0.20
N ASP A 126 12.19 -3.06 0.03
CA ASP A 126 13.35 -2.43 0.67
C ASP A 126 13.02 -2.11 2.14
N ILE A 127 11.79 -1.63 2.38
CA ILE A 127 11.23 -1.45 3.74
C ILE A 127 11.27 -2.78 4.51
N ASN A 128 10.78 -3.86 3.89
CA ASN A 128 10.77 -5.18 4.51
C ASN A 128 12.19 -5.70 4.82
N GLU A 129 13.17 -5.39 3.98
CA GLU A 129 14.57 -5.78 4.22
C GLU A 129 15.14 -5.09 5.46
N LEU A 130 14.88 -3.79 5.64
CA LEU A 130 15.28 -3.05 6.83
C LEU A 130 14.53 -3.49 8.08
N ASP A 131 13.21 -3.71 7.97
CA ASP A 131 12.38 -4.23 9.08
C ASP A 131 12.87 -5.60 9.56
N ARG A 132 13.41 -6.43 8.67
CA ARG A 132 13.98 -7.72 9.05
C ARG A 132 15.15 -7.56 10.02
N VAL A 133 15.97 -6.52 9.88
CA VAL A 133 17.06 -6.23 10.83
C VAL A 133 16.50 -5.92 12.21
N LEU A 134 15.44 -5.10 12.28
CA LEU A 134 14.76 -4.78 13.54
C LEU A 134 14.16 -6.04 14.18
N ARG A 135 13.47 -6.89 13.41
CA ARG A 135 12.90 -8.16 13.88
C ARG A 135 13.96 -9.14 14.39
N CYS A 136 15.13 -9.16 13.75
CA CYS A 136 16.24 -9.98 14.23
C CYS A 136 16.81 -9.43 15.54
N ALA A 137 16.79 -8.10 15.75
CA ALA A 137 17.29 -7.48 16.97
C ALA A 137 16.34 -7.68 18.16
N THR A 138 15.03 -7.56 17.95
CA THR A 138 14.05 -7.86 19.01
C THR A 138 14.15 -9.30 19.48
N LYS A 139 14.51 -10.22 18.57
CA LYS A 139 14.77 -11.64 18.90
C LYS A 139 15.92 -11.91 19.86
N LEU A 140 16.79 -10.93 20.10
CA LEU A 140 17.89 -11.06 21.06
C LEU A 140 17.49 -10.63 22.47
N VAL A 141 16.36 -9.95 22.63
CA VAL A 141 15.87 -9.44 23.92
C VAL A 141 14.89 -10.43 24.52
N LYS A 142 15.10 -10.78 25.79
CA LYS A 142 14.24 -11.68 26.56
C LYS A 142 12.86 -11.08 26.75
N GLY A 143 11.82 -11.85 26.43
CA GLY A 143 10.43 -11.40 26.41
C GLY A 143 10.05 -10.61 25.15
N MET A 144 10.97 -10.48 24.20
CA MET A 144 10.75 -9.83 22.91
C MET A 144 11.06 -10.76 21.72
N GLU A 145 11.38 -12.03 21.99
CA GLU A 145 11.69 -13.04 20.98
C GLU A 145 10.55 -13.25 19.99
N ASP A 146 9.33 -13.12 20.51
CA ASP A 146 8.08 -13.24 19.81
C ASP A 146 7.35 -11.90 19.66
N LEU A 147 8.07 -10.76 19.63
CA LEU A 147 7.54 -9.49 19.11
C LEU A 147 7.24 -9.62 17.59
N SER A 148 6.29 -10.49 17.29
CA SER A 148 5.26 -10.27 16.30
C SER A 148 4.48 -9.02 16.71
N TYR A 149 4.07 -8.25 15.71
CA TYR A 149 3.02 -7.27 15.96
C TYR A 149 1.74 -8.06 16.23
N GLU A 150 1.04 -7.74 17.32
CA GLU A 150 -0.27 -8.31 17.58
C GLU A 150 -1.25 -7.83 16.51
N VAL A 151 -1.88 -8.80 15.86
CA VAL A 151 -2.98 -8.58 14.95
C VAL A 151 -4.23 -9.11 15.63
N TYR A 152 -5.27 -8.29 15.66
CA TYR A 152 -6.60 -8.69 16.11
C TYR A 152 -7.39 -9.17 14.88
N GLN A 153 -7.87 -10.40 14.94
CA GLN A 153 -8.84 -10.91 14.00
C GLN A 153 -10.23 -10.41 14.41
N ILE A 154 -10.86 -9.65 13.53
CA ILE A 154 -12.19 -9.09 13.73
C ILE A 154 -13.16 -9.91 12.88
N VAL A 155 -14.02 -10.68 13.54
CA VAL A 155 -15.07 -11.46 12.87
C VAL A 155 -16.33 -10.60 12.79
N ILE A 156 -16.89 -10.48 11.59
CA ILE A 156 -18.12 -9.72 11.37
C ILE A 156 -19.27 -10.70 11.17
N ILE A 157 -20.21 -10.67 12.11
CA ILE A 157 -21.33 -11.61 12.19
C ILE A 157 -22.63 -10.83 12.03
N ARG A 158 -23.56 -11.38 11.24
CA ARG A 158 -24.92 -10.86 11.17
C ARG A 158 -25.77 -11.47 12.28
N THR A 159 -26.31 -10.63 13.15
CA THR A 159 -27.26 -11.07 14.19
C THR A 159 -28.61 -11.44 13.57
N GLY A 160 -29.21 -12.54 14.04
CA GLY A 160 -30.56 -12.97 13.65
C GLY A 160 -30.66 -13.89 12.41
N SER A 161 -29.54 -14.34 11.85
CA SER A 161 -29.50 -15.35 10.79
C SER A 161 -28.38 -16.37 11.04
N PHE A 162 -28.54 -17.61 10.59
CA PHE A 162 -27.43 -18.57 10.54
C PHE A 162 -26.39 -18.05 9.53
N ASP A 163 -25.26 -17.58 10.04
CA ASP A 163 -24.18 -16.99 9.23
C ASP A 163 -23.13 -18.09 8.94
N GLU A 164 -23.27 -18.76 7.80
CA GLU A 164 -22.34 -19.82 7.37
C GLU A 164 -20.99 -19.26 6.90
N ASN A 165 -20.94 -17.97 6.56
CA ASN A 165 -19.78 -17.33 5.94
C ASN A 165 -18.96 -16.56 6.98
N ASN A 166 -18.09 -17.26 7.69
CA ASN A 166 -17.14 -16.66 8.63
C ASN A 166 -16.06 -15.85 7.89
N VAL A 167 -16.33 -14.57 7.66
CA VAL A 167 -15.35 -13.61 7.15
C VAL A 167 -14.74 -12.85 8.32
N PHE A 168 -13.42 -12.74 8.31
CA PHE A 168 -12.65 -11.98 9.28
C PHE A 168 -11.71 -11.02 8.56
N ILE A 169 -11.37 -9.93 9.25
CA ILE A 169 -10.29 -9.03 8.85
C ILE A 169 -9.24 -8.98 9.95
N GLU A 170 -8.06 -8.51 9.58
CA GLU A 170 -6.91 -8.43 10.47
C GLU A 170 -6.48 -6.97 10.66
N ARG A 171 -6.48 -6.49 11.91
CA ARG A 171 -6.12 -5.12 12.26
C ARG A 171 -5.19 -5.07 13.45
N ARG A 172 -4.21 -4.18 13.42
CA ARG A 172 -3.32 -3.92 14.54
C ARG A 172 -3.89 -2.83 15.42
N TYR A 173 -3.47 -2.78 16.67
CA TYR A 173 -3.83 -1.68 17.59
C TYR A 173 -3.62 -0.29 16.97
N SER A 174 -2.52 -0.09 16.23
CA SER A 174 -2.21 1.18 15.57
C SER A 174 -3.27 1.61 14.55
N ASP A 175 -3.93 0.64 13.92
CA ASP A 175 -4.97 0.88 12.92
C ASP A 175 -6.24 1.38 13.64
N PHE A 176 -6.59 0.80 14.79
CA PHE A 176 -7.65 1.30 15.67
C PHE A 176 -7.35 2.68 16.23
N GLU A 177 -6.11 2.94 16.65
CA GLU A 177 -5.67 4.25 17.14
C GLU A 177 -5.73 5.32 16.03
N LYS A 178 -5.44 4.95 14.78
CA LYS A 178 -5.64 5.82 13.61
C LYS A 178 -7.12 6.09 13.35
N LEU A 179 -7.96 5.07 13.40
CA LEU A 179 -9.42 5.21 13.29
C LEU A 179 -9.94 6.19 14.36
N HIS A 180 -9.62 5.94 15.63
CA HIS A 180 -10.06 6.76 16.76
C HIS A 180 -9.68 8.24 16.60
N ARG A 181 -8.41 8.51 16.28
CA ARG A 181 -7.93 9.89 16.07
C ARG A 181 -8.59 10.58 14.88
N THR A 182 -8.95 9.84 13.83
CA THR A 182 -9.66 10.40 12.67
C THR A 182 -11.10 10.70 13.04
N LEU A 183 -11.79 9.79 13.73
CA LEU A 183 -13.16 10.00 14.20
C LEU A 183 -13.27 11.16 15.18
N LEU A 184 -12.34 11.30 16.14
CA LEU A 184 -12.32 12.44 17.08
C LEU A 184 -12.19 13.80 16.39
N LYS A 185 -11.55 13.86 15.23
CA LYS A 185 -11.39 15.11 14.46
C LYS A 185 -12.68 15.50 13.72
N GLU A 186 -13.38 14.50 13.18
CA GLU A 186 -14.52 14.71 12.28
C GLU A 186 -15.87 14.65 13.01
N PHE A 187 -15.97 13.86 14.09
CA PHE A 187 -17.18 13.59 14.87
C PHE A 187 -16.93 13.86 16.36
N LYS A 188 -16.44 15.06 16.67
CA LYS A 188 -16.00 15.40 18.03
C LYS A 188 -17.11 15.27 19.07
N GLU A 189 -18.33 15.68 18.73
CA GLU A 189 -19.49 15.63 19.63
C GLU A 189 -19.95 14.20 19.87
N GLU A 190 -20.04 13.39 18.81
CA GLU A 190 -20.49 12.00 18.91
C GLU A 190 -19.46 11.09 19.62
N MET A 191 -18.19 11.48 19.62
CA MET A 191 -17.09 10.74 20.23
C MET A 191 -16.82 11.13 21.70
N GLU A 192 -17.58 12.06 22.29
CA GLU A 192 -17.32 12.59 23.64
C GLU A 192 -17.31 11.49 24.72
N ASP A 193 -18.25 10.54 24.63
CA ASP A 193 -18.39 9.44 25.59
C ASP A 193 -17.65 8.15 25.17
N VAL A 194 -17.04 8.12 23.98
CA VAL A 194 -16.40 6.90 23.44
C VAL A 194 -15.00 6.71 24.01
N VAL A 195 -14.80 5.63 24.77
CA VAL A 195 -13.53 5.36 25.45
C VAL A 195 -12.62 4.46 24.62
N PHE A 196 -11.45 4.99 24.23
CA PHE A 196 -10.43 4.22 23.53
C PHE A 196 -9.39 3.62 24.51
N PRO A 197 -9.09 2.30 24.44
CA PRO A 197 -8.09 1.68 25.32
C PRO A 197 -6.69 2.21 25.01
N LYS A 198 -6.02 2.80 26.00
CA LYS A 198 -4.66 3.38 25.84
C LYS A 198 -3.56 2.34 26.03
N LYS A 199 -2.38 2.61 25.46
CA LYS A 199 -1.16 1.83 25.73
C LYS A 199 -0.70 2.05 27.17
N VAL A 200 -0.19 0.99 27.79
CA VAL A 200 0.46 1.04 29.10
C VAL A 200 1.98 1.17 28.89
N LEU A 201 2.73 1.73 29.83
CA LEU A 201 4.18 1.92 29.67
C LEU A 201 4.96 0.59 29.61
N ILE A 202 4.51 -0.44 30.33
CA ILE A 202 5.17 -1.76 30.42
C ILE A 202 4.09 -2.86 30.37
N GLY A 203 4.42 -4.02 29.78
CA GLY A 203 3.56 -5.21 29.81
C GLY A 203 2.45 -5.23 28.74
N ASN A 204 2.61 -4.50 27.63
CA ASN A 204 1.60 -4.47 26.56
C ASN A 204 1.35 -5.81 25.88
N PHE A 205 2.33 -6.72 25.95
CA PHE A 205 2.34 -8.03 25.29
C PHE A 205 2.12 -9.19 26.28
N THR A 206 1.74 -8.91 27.54
CA THR A 206 1.34 -9.99 28.45
C THR A 206 -0.01 -10.54 28.02
N THR A 207 -0.21 -11.86 28.09
CA THR A 207 -1.46 -12.51 27.67
C THR A 207 -2.70 -11.87 28.32
N ASP A 208 -2.60 -11.46 29.58
CA ASP A 208 -3.67 -10.76 30.29
C ASP A 208 -3.97 -9.38 29.71
N MET A 209 -2.95 -8.60 29.39
CA MET A 209 -3.11 -7.27 28.78
C MET A 209 -3.68 -7.38 27.37
N ILE A 210 -3.22 -8.35 26.59
CA ILE A 210 -3.73 -8.63 25.24
C ILE A 210 -5.21 -9.01 25.32
N SER A 211 -5.58 -9.92 26.22
CA SER A 211 -6.97 -10.37 26.40
C SER A 211 -7.87 -9.23 26.85
N LYS A 212 -7.41 -8.41 27.82
CA LYS A 212 -8.13 -7.22 28.28
C LYS A 212 -8.32 -6.21 27.15
N ARG A 213 -7.25 -5.92 26.40
CA ARG A 213 -7.28 -4.98 25.28
C ARG A 213 -8.18 -5.47 24.15
N MET A 214 -8.16 -6.76 23.84
CA MET A 214 -9.07 -7.38 22.86
C MET A 214 -10.53 -7.13 23.25
N LEU A 215 -10.90 -7.35 24.51
CA LEU A 215 -12.25 -7.06 25.01
C LEU A 215 -12.59 -5.56 24.90
N CYS A 216 -11.67 -4.68 25.28
CA CYS A 216 -11.88 -3.23 25.15
C CYS A 216 -12.03 -2.78 23.70
N LEU A 217 -11.23 -3.32 22.77
CA LEU A 217 -11.31 -3.00 21.35
C LEU A 217 -12.61 -3.53 20.73
N LYS A 218 -13.09 -4.70 21.16
CA LYS A 218 -14.41 -5.20 20.78
C LYS A 218 -15.51 -4.23 21.25
N ASN A 219 -15.53 -3.88 22.53
CA ASN A 219 -16.53 -2.97 23.08
C ASN A 219 -16.48 -1.59 22.40
N TYR A 220 -15.28 -1.11 22.10
CA TYR A 220 -15.07 0.12 21.33
C TYR A 220 -15.73 0.06 19.94
N LEU A 221 -15.57 -1.04 19.19
CA LEU A 221 -16.27 -1.20 17.90
C LEU A 221 -17.78 -1.29 18.07
N ASP A 222 -18.27 -1.96 19.12
CA ASP A 222 -19.70 -2.05 19.44
C ASP A 222 -20.30 -0.65 19.71
N GLU A 223 -19.59 0.19 20.48
CA GLU A 223 -19.96 1.60 20.73
C GLU A 223 -19.99 2.43 19.45
N LEU A 224 -18.93 2.35 18.61
CA LEU A 224 -18.90 3.06 17.33
C LEU A 224 -20.04 2.63 16.40
N TYR A 225 -20.38 1.35 16.38
CA TYR A 225 -21.46 0.82 15.55
C TYR A 225 -22.84 1.29 16.01
N ALA A 226 -23.03 1.53 17.30
CA ALA A 226 -24.27 2.07 17.85
C ALA A 226 -24.53 3.52 17.39
N ILE A 227 -23.47 4.28 17.11
CA ILE A 227 -23.56 5.66 16.65
C ILE A 227 -23.82 5.69 15.13
N LYS A 228 -25.06 6.06 14.76
CA LYS A 228 -25.54 6.02 13.36
C LYS A 228 -24.64 6.79 12.38
N TYR A 229 -24.21 8.01 12.72
CA TYR A 229 -23.40 8.87 11.85
C TYR A 229 -22.01 8.29 11.62
N ILE A 230 -21.38 7.74 12.67
CA ILE A 230 -20.08 7.07 12.56
C ILE A 230 -20.20 5.80 11.75
N ARG A 231 -21.20 4.95 12.05
CA ARG A 231 -21.43 3.69 11.32
C ARG A 231 -21.57 3.87 9.81
N TRP A 232 -22.18 4.98 9.38
CA TRP A 232 -22.38 5.30 7.95
C TRP A 232 -21.26 6.17 7.37
N SER A 233 -20.29 6.57 8.19
CA SER A 233 -19.16 7.37 7.72
C SER A 233 -18.21 6.54 6.88
N LYS A 234 -17.63 7.19 5.87
CA LYS A 234 -16.55 6.61 5.07
C LYS A 234 -15.36 6.18 5.95
N ILE A 235 -15.04 6.94 7.00
CA ILE A 235 -13.92 6.66 7.91
C ILE A 235 -14.09 5.31 8.62
N TYR A 236 -15.29 5.02 9.11
CA TYR A 236 -15.59 3.74 9.75
C TYR A 236 -15.57 2.59 8.74
N ILE A 237 -16.22 2.77 7.58
CA ILE A 237 -16.30 1.75 6.52
C ILE A 237 -14.91 1.41 5.98
N ASP A 238 -14.08 2.43 5.71
CA ASP A 238 -12.71 2.26 5.20
C ASP A 238 -11.82 1.50 6.19
N PHE A 239 -12.03 1.62 7.50
CA PHE A 239 -11.29 0.80 8.47
C PHE A 239 -11.46 -0.70 8.21
N PHE A 240 -12.62 -1.16 7.75
CA PHE A 240 -12.87 -2.58 7.49
C PHE A 240 -12.51 -3.03 6.06
N LEU A 241 -12.45 -2.11 5.10
CA LEU A 241 -12.41 -2.49 3.68
C LEU A 241 -11.22 -1.95 2.90
N ASP A 242 -10.65 -0.81 3.32
CA ASP A 242 -9.68 -0.09 2.51
C ASP A 242 -8.41 -0.91 2.24
N PRO A 243 -7.78 -1.57 3.25
CA PRO A 243 -6.62 -2.44 3.03
C PRO A 243 -6.91 -3.63 2.11
N GLU A 244 -8.06 -4.28 2.29
CA GLU A 244 -8.47 -5.45 1.50
C GLU A 244 -8.76 -5.05 0.05
N LEU A 245 -9.46 -3.92 -0.16
CA LEU A 245 -9.73 -3.37 -1.49
C LEU A 245 -8.42 -3.03 -2.19
N ASP A 246 -7.48 -2.35 -1.52
CA ASP A 246 -6.17 -2.04 -2.10
C ASP A 246 -5.40 -3.29 -2.51
N GLU A 247 -5.43 -4.34 -1.69
CA GLU A 247 -4.79 -5.61 -2.04
C GLU A 247 -5.48 -6.28 -3.24
N GLY A 248 -6.81 -6.35 -3.25
CA GLY A 248 -7.59 -6.95 -4.32
C GLY A 248 -7.34 -6.27 -5.66
N TYR A 249 -7.43 -4.93 -5.70
CA TYR A 249 -7.16 -4.15 -6.91
C TYR A 249 -5.67 -4.16 -7.30
N SER A 250 -4.74 -4.23 -6.35
CA SER A 250 -3.32 -4.47 -6.67
C SER A 250 -3.11 -5.83 -7.34
N CYS A 251 -3.78 -6.89 -6.86
CA CYS A 251 -3.70 -8.22 -7.44
C CYS A 251 -4.32 -8.26 -8.85
N LEU A 252 -5.48 -7.62 -9.03
CA LEU A 252 -6.13 -7.46 -10.34
C LEU A 252 -5.19 -6.80 -11.35
N ARG A 253 -4.60 -5.64 -10.99
CA ARG A 253 -3.65 -4.89 -11.83
C ARG A 253 -2.39 -5.70 -12.14
N GLY A 254 -1.93 -6.52 -11.19
CA GLY A 254 -0.80 -7.42 -11.36
C GLY A 254 -1.11 -8.70 -12.16
N GLY A 255 -2.34 -8.88 -12.66
CA GLY A 255 -2.75 -10.08 -13.39
C GLY A 255 -2.90 -11.33 -12.51
N GLN A 256 -2.89 -11.18 -11.18
CA GLN A 256 -3.06 -12.28 -10.23
C GLN A 256 -4.55 -12.59 -10.01
N TYR A 257 -5.26 -12.94 -11.09
CA TYR A 257 -6.74 -13.03 -11.09
C TYR A 257 -7.30 -14.05 -10.09
N LYS A 258 -6.61 -15.17 -9.86
CA LYS A 258 -7.03 -16.17 -8.85
C LYS A 258 -7.03 -15.58 -7.44
N LYS A 259 -5.91 -14.96 -7.04
CA LYS A 259 -5.77 -14.31 -5.72
C LYS A 259 -6.74 -13.13 -5.57
N ALA A 260 -6.89 -12.32 -6.61
CA ALA A 260 -7.85 -11.22 -6.64
C ALA A 260 -9.29 -11.72 -6.43
N THR A 261 -9.67 -12.85 -7.04
CA THR A 261 -10.99 -13.46 -6.87
C THR A 261 -11.27 -13.83 -5.42
N GLU A 262 -10.33 -14.53 -4.77
CA GLU A 262 -10.45 -14.94 -3.36
C GLU A 262 -10.65 -13.72 -2.44
N ILE A 263 -9.87 -12.66 -2.66
CA ILE A 263 -9.97 -11.41 -1.89
C ILE A 263 -11.32 -10.71 -2.13
N PHE A 264 -11.72 -10.51 -3.39
CA PHE A 264 -12.95 -9.80 -3.69
C PHE A 264 -14.20 -10.56 -3.22
N GLN A 265 -14.20 -11.89 -3.21
CA GLN A 265 -15.29 -12.68 -2.62
C GLN A 265 -15.45 -12.40 -1.12
N GLN A 266 -14.33 -12.33 -0.38
CA GLN A 266 -14.35 -11.96 1.03
C GLN A 266 -14.84 -10.52 1.23
N ILE A 267 -14.38 -9.58 0.40
CA ILE A 267 -14.81 -8.18 0.43
C ILE A 267 -16.31 -8.05 0.19
N VAL A 268 -16.85 -8.68 -0.85
CA VAL A 268 -18.29 -8.62 -1.16
C VAL A 268 -19.11 -9.11 0.04
N CYS A 269 -18.73 -10.26 0.62
CA CYS A 269 -19.40 -10.78 1.81
C CYS A 269 -19.31 -9.80 2.99
N LEU A 270 -18.15 -9.17 3.19
CA LEU A 270 -17.96 -8.15 4.23
C LEU A 270 -18.85 -6.91 4.00
N GLN A 271 -18.93 -6.44 2.76
CA GLN A 271 -19.73 -5.27 2.39
C GLN A 271 -21.23 -5.55 2.53
N GLU A 272 -21.71 -6.74 2.19
CA GLU A 272 -23.09 -7.16 2.41
C GLU A 272 -23.49 -7.17 3.89
N LYS A 273 -22.52 -7.44 4.78
CA LYS A 273 -22.72 -7.38 6.23
C LYS A 273 -22.67 -5.95 6.78
N LEU A 274 -21.72 -5.12 6.31
CA LEU A 274 -21.45 -3.79 6.87
C LEU A 274 -22.28 -2.66 6.24
N ILE A 275 -22.54 -2.71 4.93
CA ILE A 275 -22.99 -1.56 4.14
C ILE A 275 -24.33 -1.79 3.43
N GLN A 276 -25.27 -2.47 4.09
CA GLN A 276 -26.62 -2.69 3.55
C GLN A 276 -27.35 -1.38 3.17
N HIS A 277 -27.04 -0.31 3.88
CA HIS A 277 -27.59 1.02 3.62
C HIS A 277 -27.06 1.66 2.32
N CYS A 278 -25.95 1.16 1.76
CA CYS A 278 -25.29 1.70 0.57
C CYS A 278 -24.78 0.57 -0.35
N SER A 279 -25.71 -0.24 -0.86
CA SER A 279 -25.40 -1.42 -1.71
C SER A 279 -24.65 -1.08 -3.00
N ILE A 280 -24.69 0.19 -3.45
CA ILE A 280 -23.96 0.65 -4.64
C ILE A 280 -22.43 0.51 -4.49
N LEU A 281 -21.91 0.53 -3.25
CA LEU A 281 -20.48 0.34 -2.98
C LEU A 281 -19.98 -1.10 -3.21
N ILE A 282 -20.90 -2.05 -3.38
CA ILE A 282 -20.61 -3.46 -3.70
C ILE A 282 -20.37 -3.65 -5.21
N VAL A 283 -20.85 -2.71 -6.04
CA VAL A 283 -20.75 -2.80 -7.50
C VAL A 283 -19.30 -2.85 -8.00
N PRO A 284 -18.35 -2.00 -7.54
CA PRO A 284 -16.98 -2.05 -8.04
C PRO A 284 -16.28 -3.39 -7.76
N PRO A 285 -16.33 -3.98 -6.54
CA PRO A 285 -15.77 -5.32 -6.29
C PRO A 285 -16.45 -6.44 -7.07
N LEU A 286 -17.77 -6.41 -7.25
CA LEU A 286 -18.48 -7.39 -8.10
C LEU A 286 -18.03 -7.27 -9.56
N CYS A 287 -17.90 -6.06 -10.10
CA CYS A 287 -17.39 -5.84 -11.44
C CYS A 287 -15.94 -6.32 -11.60
N ALA A 288 -15.09 -6.16 -10.56
CA ALA A 288 -13.76 -6.71 -10.55
C ALA A 288 -13.77 -8.26 -10.56
N LEU A 289 -14.69 -8.90 -9.83
CA LEU A 289 -14.90 -10.35 -9.89
C LEU A 289 -15.34 -10.82 -11.28
N VAL A 290 -16.23 -10.08 -11.97
CA VAL A 290 -16.60 -10.39 -13.37
C VAL A 290 -15.37 -10.42 -14.26
N VAL A 291 -14.49 -9.42 -14.13
CA VAL A 291 -13.23 -9.34 -14.88
C VAL A 291 -12.34 -10.53 -14.54
N CYS A 292 -12.12 -10.83 -13.25
CA CYS A 292 -11.30 -11.96 -12.81
C CYS A 292 -11.82 -13.30 -13.34
N HIS A 293 -13.12 -13.59 -13.20
CA HIS A 293 -13.71 -14.84 -13.68
C HIS A 293 -13.64 -14.96 -15.20
N LYS A 294 -13.84 -13.86 -15.94
CA LYS A 294 -13.70 -13.83 -17.39
C LYS A 294 -12.26 -14.12 -17.84
N ASP A 295 -11.26 -13.55 -17.17
CA ASP A 295 -9.84 -13.80 -17.44
C ASP A 295 -9.38 -15.20 -17.00
N LEU A 296 -10.09 -15.84 -16.04
CA LEU A 296 -9.91 -17.24 -15.64
C LEU A 296 -10.74 -18.23 -16.48
N GLU A 297 -11.41 -17.75 -17.54
CA GLU A 297 -12.28 -18.54 -18.43
C GLU A 297 -13.51 -19.19 -17.78
N ASP A 298 -13.87 -18.79 -16.55
CA ASP A 298 -15.10 -19.21 -15.87
C ASP A 298 -16.27 -18.30 -16.28
N LEU A 299 -16.73 -18.47 -17.52
CA LEU A 299 -17.75 -17.61 -18.12
C LEU A 299 -19.09 -17.66 -17.39
N GLN A 300 -19.45 -18.83 -16.83
CA GLN A 300 -20.71 -19.00 -16.11
C GLN A 300 -20.71 -18.18 -14.81
N LYS A 301 -19.66 -18.29 -13.98
CA LYS A 301 -19.54 -17.47 -12.77
C LYS A 301 -19.43 -15.99 -13.08
N ALA A 302 -18.67 -15.62 -14.12
CA ALA A 302 -18.57 -14.23 -14.57
C ALA A 302 -19.96 -13.65 -14.90
N TYR A 303 -20.81 -14.44 -15.56
CA TYR A 303 -22.18 -14.02 -15.88
C TYR A 303 -23.05 -13.91 -14.62
N GLU A 304 -23.04 -14.90 -13.73
CA GLU A 304 -23.84 -14.89 -12.50
C GLU A 304 -23.50 -13.70 -11.59
N VAL A 305 -22.21 -13.46 -11.35
CA VAL A 305 -21.72 -12.30 -10.59
C VAL A 305 -22.10 -10.99 -11.28
N GLY A 306 -22.01 -10.95 -12.61
CA GLY A 306 -22.36 -9.76 -13.37
C GLY A 306 -23.85 -9.44 -13.32
N ILE A 307 -24.72 -10.45 -13.34
CA ILE A 307 -26.16 -10.26 -13.14
C ILE A 307 -26.43 -9.71 -11.74
N HIS A 308 -25.77 -10.24 -10.69
CA HIS A 308 -25.87 -9.69 -9.34
C HIS A 308 -25.45 -8.21 -9.32
N ALA A 309 -24.30 -7.85 -9.89
CA ALA A 309 -23.86 -6.46 -10.00
C ALA A 309 -24.89 -5.58 -10.73
N LEU A 310 -25.50 -6.10 -11.80
CA LEU A 310 -26.52 -5.39 -12.59
C LEU A 310 -27.74 -5.03 -11.76
N THR A 311 -28.25 -5.94 -10.92
CA THR A 311 -29.41 -5.67 -10.04
C THR A 311 -29.17 -4.51 -9.06
N LEU A 312 -27.90 -4.28 -8.70
CA LEU A 312 -27.50 -3.19 -7.81
C LEU A 312 -27.32 -1.88 -8.58
N VAL A 313 -26.65 -1.92 -9.73
CA VAL A 313 -26.30 -0.72 -10.51
C VAL A 313 -27.45 -0.21 -11.38
N GLU A 314 -28.45 -1.03 -11.72
CA GLU A 314 -29.57 -0.59 -12.57
C GLU A 314 -30.43 0.51 -11.94
N LYS A 315 -30.41 0.60 -10.60
CA LYS A 315 -31.01 1.69 -9.82
C LYS A 315 -30.27 3.03 -10.02
N HIS A 316 -29.06 2.98 -10.57
CA HIS A 316 -28.17 4.11 -10.79
C HIS A 316 -27.59 4.11 -12.23
N PRO A 317 -28.41 4.38 -13.27
CA PRO A 317 -27.96 4.29 -14.67
C PRO A 317 -26.81 5.21 -15.07
N GLY A 318 -26.53 6.27 -14.29
CA GLY A 318 -25.38 7.17 -14.47
C GLY A 318 -24.08 6.68 -13.86
N HIS A 319 -24.07 5.52 -13.19
CA HIS A 319 -22.88 4.97 -12.55
C HIS A 319 -21.87 4.49 -13.60
N LYS A 320 -20.58 4.78 -13.38
CA LYS A 320 -19.48 4.50 -14.35
C LYS A 320 -19.38 3.03 -14.79
N TYR A 321 -19.87 2.09 -13.98
CA TYR A 321 -19.89 0.66 -14.28
C TYR A 321 -21.11 0.19 -15.08
N TYR A 322 -22.17 0.99 -15.20
CA TYR A 322 -23.46 0.55 -15.76
C TYR A 322 -23.34 0.07 -17.22
N ILE A 323 -22.83 0.93 -18.11
CA ILE A 323 -22.67 0.62 -19.53
C ILE A 323 -21.61 -0.46 -19.79
N PRO A 324 -20.39 -0.39 -19.21
CA PRO A 324 -19.37 -1.42 -19.45
C PRO A 324 -19.78 -2.82 -18.93
N LEU A 325 -20.57 -2.87 -17.84
CA LEU A 325 -21.11 -4.12 -17.31
C LEU A 325 -22.13 -4.73 -18.26
N LEU A 326 -23.08 -3.93 -18.77
CA LEU A 326 -24.09 -4.39 -19.74
C LEU A 326 -23.44 -4.93 -21.01
N GLU A 327 -22.45 -4.23 -21.57
CA GLU A 327 -21.69 -4.68 -22.73
C GLU A 327 -21.01 -6.03 -22.47
N THR A 328 -20.39 -6.18 -21.31
CA THR A 328 -19.74 -7.43 -20.90
C THR A 328 -20.75 -8.57 -20.73
N LEU A 329 -21.91 -8.30 -20.12
CA LEU A 329 -22.97 -9.28 -19.92
C LEU A 329 -23.62 -9.73 -21.23
N ILE A 330 -23.81 -8.84 -22.20
CA ILE A 330 -24.31 -9.21 -23.54
C ILE A 330 -23.31 -10.17 -24.21
N SER A 331 -22.02 -9.86 -24.14
CA SER A 331 -20.96 -10.73 -24.69
C SER A 331 -20.94 -12.11 -24.00
N LEU A 332 -21.07 -12.15 -22.68
CA LEU A 332 -21.12 -13.40 -21.91
C LEU A 332 -22.40 -14.20 -22.20
N ALA A 333 -23.56 -13.55 -22.25
CA ALA A 333 -24.83 -14.18 -22.58
C ALA A 333 -24.80 -14.85 -23.96
N TYR A 334 -24.27 -14.14 -24.96
CA TYR A 334 -24.10 -14.68 -26.31
C TYR A 334 -23.21 -15.94 -26.31
N LYS A 335 -22.07 -15.90 -25.62
CA LYS A 335 -21.16 -17.06 -25.51
C LYS A 335 -21.78 -18.25 -24.75
N LEU A 336 -22.66 -17.99 -23.79
CA LEU A 336 -23.34 -19.01 -22.98
C LEU A 336 -24.67 -19.48 -23.59
N GLY A 337 -25.11 -18.90 -24.72
CA GLY A 337 -26.42 -19.21 -25.31
C GLY A 337 -27.62 -18.75 -24.47
N LYS A 338 -27.44 -17.72 -23.62
CA LYS A 338 -28.52 -17.13 -22.79
C LYS A 338 -29.21 -15.98 -23.52
N ASP A 339 -30.45 -15.67 -23.15
CA ASP A 339 -31.15 -14.49 -23.69
C ASP A 339 -30.40 -13.20 -23.33
N PHE A 340 -30.18 -12.36 -24.33
CA PHE A 340 -29.49 -11.09 -24.21
C PHE A 340 -30.31 -9.91 -24.74
N LEU A 341 -31.54 -10.14 -25.23
CA LEU A 341 -32.38 -9.08 -25.81
C LEU A 341 -32.72 -8.00 -24.78
N SER A 342 -33.11 -8.43 -23.58
CA SER A 342 -33.38 -7.53 -22.46
C SER A 342 -32.15 -6.71 -22.02
N LEU A 343 -30.97 -7.33 -22.03
CA LEU A 343 -29.70 -6.64 -21.74
C LEU A 343 -29.35 -5.62 -22.82
N ARG A 344 -29.61 -5.95 -24.09
CA ARG A 344 -29.36 -5.09 -25.23
C ARG A 344 -30.26 -3.86 -25.23
N GLU A 345 -31.55 -4.04 -24.94
CA GLU A 345 -32.48 -2.93 -24.78
C GLU A 345 -32.04 -1.97 -23.66
N LYS A 346 -31.66 -2.50 -22.49
CA LYS A 346 -31.10 -1.70 -21.38
C LYS A 346 -29.83 -0.94 -21.80
N PHE A 347 -28.97 -1.59 -22.59
CA PHE A 347 -27.73 -0.98 -23.09
C PHE A 347 -28.02 0.18 -24.05
N ASP A 348 -28.91 -0.02 -25.04
CA ASP A 348 -29.24 1.00 -26.03
C ASP A 348 -29.88 2.23 -25.36
N ILE A 349 -30.83 2.01 -24.44
CA ILE A 349 -31.45 3.09 -23.64
C ILE A 349 -30.39 3.82 -22.81
N GLY A 350 -29.50 3.09 -22.13
CA GLY A 350 -28.45 3.68 -21.30
C GLY A 350 -27.45 4.52 -22.12
N LYS A 351 -27.00 3.98 -23.26
CA LYS A 351 -26.07 4.64 -24.17
C LYS A 351 -26.68 5.91 -24.76
N SER A 352 -27.94 5.89 -25.19
CA SER A 352 -28.64 7.08 -25.69
C SER A 352 -28.77 8.19 -24.64
N ARG A 353 -28.90 7.84 -23.35
CA ARG A 353 -28.92 8.83 -22.26
C ARG A 353 -27.54 9.46 -22.02
N MET A 354 -26.48 8.67 -22.13
CA MET A 354 -25.10 9.12 -21.89
C MET A 354 -24.55 9.99 -23.03
N MET A 355 -24.89 9.68 -24.28
CA MET A 355 -24.43 10.40 -25.48
C MET A 355 -25.13 11.73 -25.74
N LYS A 356 -26.13 12.12 -24.93
CA LYS A 356 -26.88 13.38 -25.09
C LYS A 356 -26.11 14.65 -24.67
N GLY A 357 -24.79 14.58 -24.42
CA GLY A 357 -24.06 15.74 -23.91
C GLY A 357 -22.55 15.86 -24.13
N LEU A 358 -21.81 14.82 -24.55
CA LEU A 358 -20.37 14.88 -24.87
C LEU A 358 -19.92 13.57 -25.55
N GLU A 359 -18.85 13.62 -26.37
CA GLU A 359 -18.09 12.43 -26.77
C GLU A 359 -17.38 11.87 -25.54
N ILE A 360 -18.02 10.93 -24.85
CA ILE A 360 -17.42 10.27 -23.68
C ILE A 360 -16.68 9.02 -24.16
N GLU A 361 -15.39 8.95 -23.86
CA GLU A 361 -14.55 7.78 -24.08
C GLU A 361 -15.16 6.57 -23.33
N MET A 362 -15.63 5.58 -24.08
CA MET A 362 -16.26 4.38 -23.52
C MET A 362 -15.17 3.38 -23.11
N PHE A 363 -14.90 3.31 -21.82
CA PHE A 363 -14.00 2.29 -21.26
C PHE A 363 -14.68 0.93 -21.18
N THR A 364 -13.91 -0.13 -21.44
CA THR A 364 -14.32 -1.50 -21.15
C THR A 364 -14.43 -1.74 -19.65
N LEU A 365 -15.17 -2.78 -19.24
CA LEU A 365 -15.32 -3.12 -17.82
C LEU A 365 -13.96 -3.34 -17.12
N LYS A 366 -13.02 -3.94 -17.84
CA LYS A 366 -11.66 -4.20 -17.36
C LYS A 366 -10.88 -2.90 -17.15
N GLU A 367 -10.97 -1.94 -18.06
CA GLU A 367 -10.32 -0.64 -17.92
C GLU A 367 -10.88 0.16 -16.75
N VAL A 368 -12.20 0.17 -16.56
CA VAL A 368 -12.84 0.83 -15.41
C VAL A 368 -12.37 0.18 -14.10
N ALA A 369 -12.36 -1.15 -14.02
CA ALA A 369 -11.94 -1.88 -12.83
C ALA A 369 -10.44 -1.69 -12.52
N VAL A 370 -9.57 -1.67 -13.53
CA VAL A 370 -8.12 -1.44 -13.36
C VAL A 370 -7.82 -0.02 -12.91
N ARG A 371 -8.62 0.97 -13.34
CA ARG A 371 -8.48 2.37 -12.93
C ARG A 371 -9.08 2.66 -11.55
N GLU A 372 -9.83 1.74 -10.98
CA GLU A 372 -10.35 1.87 -9.62
C GLU A 372 -9.20 2.03 -8.62
N ARG A 373 -9.33 2.99 -7.69
CA ARG A 373 -8.32 3.25 -6.64
C ARG A 373 -6.91 3.51 -7.19
N LEU A 374 -6.81 4.23 -8.31
CA LEU A 374 -5.58 4.92 -8.74
C LEU A 374 -5.73 6.40 -8.38
N HIS A 375 -5.44 6.74 -7.12
CA HIS A 375 -5.44 8.13 -6.64
C HIS A 375 -4.09 8.46 -6.01
#